data_AF-A0A3N7AFE4-F1
#
_entry.id   AF-A0A3N7AFE4-F1
#
_cell.length_a   1.000
_cell.length_b   1.000
_cell.length_c   1.000
_cell.angle_alpha   90.00
_cell.angle_beta   90.00
_cell.angle_gamma   90.00
#
_symmetry.space_group_name_H-M   'P 1'
#
loop_
_entity.id
_entity.type
_entity.pdbx_description
1 polymer ?
#
loop_
_entity_poly.entity_id
_entity_poly.type
_entity_poly.pdbx_seq_one_letter_code
_entity_poly.pdbx_strand_id
1 'polypeptide(L)'
;LDALIERALGNNHDIRIAQARLLEARATQTEAELDRLPVVTMGASKTRGIAQGNGTPADARTLAQSSRAGFDASWETDLFGRLQRPDEAATARAQASAAD
;
A
#
# COMPACT_ATOMS: atom_id res chain seq x y z
N LEU A 1 -30.49 30.43 17.18
CA LEU A 1 -29.54 29.50 17.84
C LEU A 1 -28.98 28.54 16.80
N ASP A 2 -29.84 27.92 16.00
CA ASP A 2 -29.50 26.98 14.92
C ASP A 2 -28.48 27.53 13.92
N ALA A 3 -28.65 28.78 13.45
CA ALA A 3 -27.71 29.43 12.54
C ALA A 3 -26.29 29.64 13.14
N LEU A 4 -26.17 29.75 14.48
CA LEU A 4 -24.87 29.82 15.16
C LEU A 4 -24.26 28.43 15.33
N ILE A 5 -25.09 27.40 15.54
CA ILE A 5 -24.66 26.00 15.59
C ILE A 5 -24.13 25.57 14.22
N GLU A 6 -24.87 25.80 13.14
CA GLU A 6 -24.41 25.45 11.78
C GLU A 6 -23.12 26.18 11.40
N ARG A 7 -23.01 27.47 11.75
CA ARG A 7 -21.81 28.27 11.47
C ARG A 7 -20.62 27.83 12.33
N ALA A 8 -20.87 27.37 13.55
CA ALA A 8 -19.85 26.75 14.40
C ALA A 8 -19.41 25.42 13.79
N LEU A 9 -20.33 24.49 13.48
CA LEU A 9 -20.02 23.20 12.86
C LEU A 9 -19.21 23.35 11.56
N GLY A 10 -19.58 24.31 10.70
CA GLY A 10 -18.90 24.55 9.43
C GLY A 10 -17.49 25.15 9.54
N ASN A 11 -17.15 25.79 10.66
CA ASN A 11 -15.84 26.42 10.89
C ASN A 11 -15.06 25.81 12.07
N ASN A 12 -15.60 24.78 12.72
CA ASN A 12 -15.00 24.20 13.90
C ASN A 12 -13.82 23.30 13.49
N HIS A 13 -12.62 23.69 13.92
CA HIS A 13 -11.40 22.94 13.65
C HIS A 13 -11.35 21.60 14.37
N ASP A 14 -11.98 21.45 15.53
CA ASP A 14 -12.05 20.20 16.27
C ASP A 14 -12.82 19.13 15.49
N ILE A 15 -13.92 19.49 14.82
CA ILE A 15 -14.66 18.57 13.93
C ILE A 15 -13.82 18.15 12.73
N ARG A 16 -13.06 19.09 12.15
CA ARG A 16 -12.15 18.80 11.05
C ARG A 16 -11.01 17.87 11.49
N ILE A 17 -10.50 18.06 12.71
CA ILE A 17 -9.47 17.19 13.32
C ILE A 17 -10.05 15.80 13.59
N ALA A 18 -11.25 15.71 14.17
CA ALA A 18 -11.93 14.44 14.42
C ALA A 18 -12.18 13.67 13.12
N GLN A 19 -12.67 14.35 12.07
CA GLN A 19 -12.84 13.76 10.75
C GLN A 19 -11.50 13.26 10.17
N ALA A 20 -10.43 14.05 10.27
CA ALA A 20 -9.11 13.65 9.79
C ALA A 20 -8.59 12.39 10.51
N ARG A 21 -8.75 12.32 11.83
CA ARG A 21 -8.40 11.14 12.65
C ARG A 21 -9.20 9.89 12.25
N LEU A 22 -10.50 10.05 12.00
CA LEU A 22 -11.33 8.95 11.54
C LEU A 22 -10.90 8.44 10.15
N LEU A 23 -10.55 9.35 9.23
CA LEU A 23 -10.04 8.99 7.90
C LEU A 23 -8.70 8.27 8.00
N GLU A 24 -7.79 8.74 8.86
CA GLU A 24 -6.51 8.09 9.13
C GLU A 24 -6.72 6.67 9.68
N ALA A 25 -7.58 6.50 10.69
CA ALA A 25 -7.84 5.18 11.29
C ALA A 25 -8.43 4.18 10.27
N ARG A 26 -9.32 4.65 9.39
CA ARG A 26 -9.88 3.84 8.28
C ARG A 26 -8.85 3.50 7.22
N ALA A 27 -7.93 4.41 6.91
CA ALA A 27 -6.83 4.13 5.98
C ALA A 27 -5.92 3.04 6.53
N THR A 28 -5.53 3.12 7.82
CA THR A 28 -4.74 2.07 8.47
C THR A 28 -5.47 0.73 8.55
N GLN A 29 -6.79 0.74 8.81
CA GLN A 29 -7.60 -0.49 8.72
C GLN A 29 -7.55 -1.10 7.31
N THR A 30 -7.74 -0.27 6.29
CA THR A 30 -7.70 -0.72 4.88
C THR A 30 -6.33 -1.31 4.53
N GLU A 31 -5.23 -0.69 4.97
CA GLU A 31 -3.88 -1.23 4.78
C GLU A 31 -3.72 -2.62 5.41
N ALA A 32 -4.19 -2.81 6.64
CA ALA A 32 -4.12 -4.11 7.33
C ALA A 32 -4.98 -5.19 6.65
N GLU A 33 -6.14 -4.81 6.11
CA GLU A 33 -6.98 -5.72 5.32
C GLU A 33 -6.29 -6.12 4.00
N LEU A 34 -5.63 -5.16 3.33
CA LEU A 34 -4.93 -5.38 2.06
C LEU A 34 -3.68 -6.27 2.19
N ASP A 35 -3.01 -6.28 3.34
CA ASP A 35 -1.86 -7.15 3.62
C ASP A 35 -2.20 -8.65 3.44
N ARG A 36 -3.48 -9.02 3.53
CA ARG A 36 -3.96 -10.40 3.38
C ARG A 36 -4.19 -10.80 1.92
N LEU A 37 -4.14 -9.85 0.99
CA LEU A 37 -4.37 -10.06 -0.43
C LEU A 37 -3.03 -10.12 -1.21
N PRO A 38 -3.02 -10.71 -2.41
CA PRO A 38 -1.86 -10.62 -3.29
C PRO A 38 -1.53 -9.17 -3.65
N VAL A 39 -0.27 -8.77 -3.47
CA VAL A 39 0.24 -7.50 -4.00
C VAL A 39 0.56 -7.71 -5.48
N VAL A 40 -0.11 -6.93 -6.33
CA VAL A 40 0.12 -6.93 -7.78
C VAL A 40 0.77 -5.62 -8.17
N THR A 41 1.94 -5.71 -8.80
CA THR A 41 2.66 -4.56 -9.34
C THR A 41 2.74 -4.65 -10.85
N MET A 42 2.90 -3.52 -11.51
CA MET A 42 3.11 -3.43 -12.96
C MET A 42 4.40 -2.68 -13.22
N GLY A 43 5.18 -3.13 -14.19
CA GLY A 43 6.43 -2.48 -14.54
C GLY A 43 6.86 -2.71 -15.98
N ALA A 44 7.70 -1.81 -16.46
CA ALA A 44 8.44 -1.99 -17.70
C ALA A 44 9.89 -1.55 -17.48
N SER A 45 10.84 -2.30 -18.06
CA SER A 45 12.27 -2.02 -17.95
C SER A 45 12.98 -2.35 -19.25
N LYS A 46 14.06 -1.62 -19.54
CA LYS A 46 14.98 -1.89 -20.65
C LYS A 46 16.40 -1.74 -20.16
N THR A 47 17.21 -2.77 -20.35
CA THR A 47 18.64 -2.75 -20.04
C THR A 47 19.44 -2.95 -21.32
N ARG A 48 20.55 -2.20 -21.44
CA ARG A 48 21.52 -2.29 -22.53
C ARG A 48 22.91 -2.22 -21.93
N GLY A 49 23.77 -3.17 -22.27
CA GLY A 49 25.13 -3.21 -21.76
C GLY A 49 26.02 -4.12 -22.59
N ILE A 50 27.31 -4.12 -22.30
CA ILE A 50 28.25 -5.08 -22.86
C ILE A 50 28.33 -6.24 -21.88
N ALA A 51 28.08 -7.46 -22.35
CA ALA A 51 28.11 -8.67 -21.53
C ALA A 51 29.02 -9.73 -22.15
N GLN A 52 29.57 -10.57 -21.27
CA GLN A 52 30.15 -11.84 -21.64
C GLN A 52 29.10 -12.91 -21.36
N GLY A 53 28.76 -13.74 -22.36
CA GLY A 53 27.75 -14.78 -22.22
C GLY A 53 28.33 -16.05 -21.59
N ASN A 54 27.50 -16.82 -20.88
CA ASN A 54 27.87 -18.19 -20.52
C ASN A 54 28.04 -19.00 -21.82
N GLY A 55 29.20 -19.66 -21.98
CA GLY A 55 29.53 -20.43 -23.18
C GLY A 55 30.21 -19.65 -24.31
N THR A 56 30.51 -18.35 -24.14
CA THR A 56 31.33 -17.58 -25.09
C THR A 56 32.80 -17.53 -24.64
N PRO A 57 33.78 -17.44 -25.58
CA PRO A 57 35.20 -17.26 -25.23
C PRO A 57 35.41 -16.11 -24.24
N ALA A 58 36.44 -16.21 -23.37
CA ALA A 58 36.69 -15.25 -22.30
C ALA A 58 36.82 -13.79 -22.78
N ASP A 59 37.26 -13.64 -24.02
CA ASP A 59 37.57 -12.36 -24.66
C ASP A 59 36.40 -11.81 -25.48
N ALA A 60 35.36 -12.63 -25.70
CA ALA A 60 34.19 -12.24 -26.45
C ALA A 60 33.31 -11.31 -25.60
N ARG A 61 33.24 -10.04 -26.00
CA ARG A 61 32.33 -9.03 -25.45
C ARG A 61 31.25 -8.74 -26.47
N THR A 62 29.99 -8.91 -26.08
CA THR A 62 28.84 -8.73 -26.99
C THR A 62 27.88 -7.69 -26.44
N LEU A 63 27.22 -6.96 -27.35
CA LEU A 63 26.14 -6.06 -26.98
C LEU A 63 24.94 -6.89 -26.53
N ALA A 64 24.54 -6.72 -25.27
CA ALA A 64 23.36 -7.34 -24.69
C ALA A 64 22.26 -6.28 -24.49
N GLN A 65 21.05 -6.63 -24.88
CA GLN A 65 19.85 -5.81 -24.68
C GLN A 65 18.73 -6.69 -24.16
N SER A 66 18.04 -6.25 -23.12
CA SER A 66 16.83 -6.91 -22.63
C SER A 66 15.74 -5.88 -22.38
N SER A 67 14.49 -6.24 -22.65
CA SER A 67 13.32 -5.42 -22.35
C SER A 67 12.27 -6.32 -21.71
N ARG A 68 11.63 -5.85 -20.65
CA ARG A 68 10.49 -6.50 -20.00
C ARG A 68 9.37 -5.49 -19.80
N ALA A 69 8.14 -5.94 -19.94
CA ALA A 69 6.95 -5.22 -19.54
C ALA A 69 5.92 -6.24 -19.09
N GLY A 70 5.26 -6.01 -17.96
CA GLY A 70 4.32 -6.96 -17.41
C GLY A 70 3.88 -6.62 -16.00
N PHE A 71 3.24 -7.60 -15.37
CA PHE A 71 2.78 -7.56 -14.00
C PHE A 71 3.47 -8.65 -13.19
N ASP A 72 3.73 -8.37 -11.94
CA ASP A 72 4.27 -9.30 -10.96
C ASP A 72 3.30 -9.39 -9.78
N ALA A 73 3.04 -10.59 -9.28
CA ALA A 73 2.18 -10.83 -8.12
C ALA A 73 2.96 -11.56 -7.03
N SER A 74 2.88 -11.05 -5.81
CA SER A 74 3.47 -11.67 -4.61
C SER A 74 2.41 -11.80 -3.53
N TRP A 75 2.32 -12.97 -2.90
CA TRP A 75 1.34 -13.22 -1.84
C TRP A 75 1.95 -14.10 -0.75
N GLU A 76 1.78 -13.67 0.50
CA GLU A 76 2.09 -14.48 1.68
C GLU A 76 0.78 -15.09 2.20
N THR A 77 0.65 -16.41 2.10
CA THR A 77 -0.53 -17.08 2.66
C THR A 77 -0.42 -17.16 4.18
N ASP A 78 -1.38 -16.58 4.89
CA ASP A 78 -1.41 -16.57 6.35
C ASP A 78 -1.99 -17.85 6.94
N LEU A 79 -1.18 -18.91 7.01
CA LEU A 79 -1.60 -20.21 7.54
C LEU A 79 -1.74 -20.24 9.07
N PHE A 80 -1.05 -19.35 9.77
CA PHE A 80 -0.95 -19.37 11.23
C PHE A 80 -1.62 -18.15 11.90
N GLY A 81 -2.28 -17.29 11.12
CA GLY A 81 -3.00 -16.12 11.65
C GLY A 81 -2.09 -14.95 12.05
N ARG A 82 -0.90 -14.84 11.46
CA ARG A 82 0.05 -13.73 11.69
C ARG A 82 -0.58 -12.37 11.33
N LEU A 83 -1.39 -12.32 10.27
CA LEU A 83 -2.04 -11.11 9.77
C LEU A 83 -3.40 -10.84 10.42
N GLN A 84 -4.03 -11.88 10.98
CA GLN A 84 -5.34 -11.75 11.62
C GLN A 84 -5.33 -10.79 12.82
N ARG A 85 -4.33 -10.85 13.70
CA ARG A 85 -4.29 -9.98 14.89
C ARG A 85 -4.07 -8.49 14.57
N PRO A 86 -3.15 -8.12 13.65
CA PRO A 86 -3.03 -6.76 13.17
C PRO A 86 -4.33 -6.19 12.58
N ASP A 87 -5.02 -6.99 11.75
CA ASP A 87 -6.30 -6.65 11.11
C ASP A 87 -7.40 -6.36 12.14
N GLU A 88 -7.61 -7.27 13.10
CA GLU A 88 -8.55 -7.09 14.22
C GLU A 88 -8.24 -5.82 15.03
N ALA A 89 -6.96 -5.57 15.32
CA ALA A 89 -6.54 -4.40 16.07
C ALA A 89 -6.73 -3.09 15.29
N ALA A 90 -6.51 -3.09 13.98
CA ALA A 90 -6.73 -1.93 13.13
C ALA A 90 -8.23 -1.61 13.01
N THR A 91 -9.05 -2.65 12.83
CA THR A 91 -10.52 -2.54 12.83
C THR A 91 -11.04 -1.96 14.15
N ALA A 92 -10.57 -2.47 15.29
CA ALA A 92 -10.99 -1.97 16.60
C ALA A 92 -10.62 -0.48 16.82
N ARG A 93 -9.46 -0.04 16.32
CA ARG A 93 -9.06 1.39 16.37
C ARG A 93 -9.96 2.26 15.51
N ALA A 94 -10.27 1.83 14.30
CA ALA A 94 -11.19 2.57 13.41
C ALA A 94 -12.60 2.70 14.02
N GLN A 95 -13.07 1.65 14.70
CA GLN A 95 -14.35 1.68 15.43
C GLN A 95 -14.31 2.63 16.62
N ALA A 96 -13.23 2.62 17.41
CA ALA A 96 -13.06 3.54 18.53
C ALA A 96 -13.04 5.01 18.05
N SER A 97 -12.28 5.32 17.00
CA SER A 97 -12.23 6.67 16.42
C SER A 97 -13.55 7.14 15.79
N ALA A 98 -14.46 6.22 15.47
CA ALA A 98 -15.80 6.56 14.98
C ALA A 98 -16.81 6.80 16.11
N ALA A 99 -16.50 6.34 17.32
CA ALA A 99 -17.35 6.46 18.50
C ALA A 99 -17.02 7.68 19.38
N ASP A 100 -15.85 8.29 19.17
CA ASP A 100 -15.41 9.56 19.76
C ASP A 100 -16.01 10.78 19.02
#